data_AF-X1EBL2-F1
#
_entry.id   AF-X1EBL2-F1
#
_cell.length_a   1.000
_cell.length_b   1.000
_cell.length_c   1.000
_cell.angle_alpha   90.00
_cell.angle_beta   90.00
_cell.angle_gamma   90.00
#
_symmetry.space_group_name_H-M   'P 1'
#
loop_
_entity.id
_entity.type
_entity.pdbx_description
1 polymer ?
#
loop_
_entity_poly.entity_id
_entity_poly.type
_entity_poly.pdbx_seq_one_letter_code
_entity_poly.pdbx_strand_id
1 'polypeptide(L)'
;NNYDIICYFIKGEKPYIYDLSAIRVNQLVELEHRLRCERVPSVKNGKFGKTKFNGKGKNPGDVWGDIKQLTYKSKELVSRKALNTIQKPEKLIERLVKASSAEGDLVLDPFTGVGTCPVICKKLNRHFIGIERDEQFVEEANKRLIKLDNDLSQRLL
;
A
#
# COMPACT_ATOMS: atom_id res chain seq x y z
N ASN A 1 -12.19 -12.92 14.24
CA ASN A 1 -10.85 -12.63 13.70
C ASN A 1 -10.70 -11.15 13.45
N ASN A 2 -9.55 -10.57 13.81
CA ASN A 2 -9.24 -9.13 13.70
C ASN A 2 -8.08 -8.84 12.73
N TYR A 3 -7.76 -9.79 11.86
CA TYR A 3 -6.69 -9.70 10.87
C TYR A 3 -7.10 -10.39 9.57
N ASP A 4 -6.50 -9.94 8.47
CA ASP A 4 -6.51 -10.60 7.16
C ASP A 4 -5.07 -11.00 6.81
N ILE A 5 -4.89 -12.08 6.05
CA ILE A 5 -3.60 -12.54 5.58
C ILE A 5 -3.40 -12.13 4.13
N ILE A 6 -2.22 -11.60 3.81
CA ILE A 6 -1.79 -11.32 2.45
C ILE A 6 -0.58 -12.19 2.15
N CYS A 7 -0.72 -13.08 1.18
CA CYS A 7 0.39 -13.91 0.74
C CYS A 7 1.17 -13.18 -0.35
N TYR A 8 2.48 -13.01 -0.14
CA TYR A 8 3.38 -12.38 -1.11
C TYR A 8 4.23 -13.45 -1.79
N PHE A 9 4.09 -13.58 -3.10
CA PHE A 9 4.85 -14.51 -3.93
C PHE A 9 5.67 -13.75 -4.97
N ILE A 10 6.78 -14.36 -5.38
CA ILE A 10 7.66 -13.84 -6.41
C ILE A 10 7.86 -14.88 -7.50
N LYS A 11 8.18 -14.42 -8.71
CA LYS A 11 8.63 -15.30 -9.80
C LYS A 11 10.16 -15.41 -9.74
N GLY A 12 10.67 -16.63 -9.59
CA GLY A 12 12.10 -16.90 -9.50
C GLY A 12 12.67 -16.73 -8.08
N GLU A 13 13.99 -16.63 -7.97
CA GLU A 13 14.69 -16.60 -6.66
C GLU A 13 14.63 -15.23 -5.95
N LYS A 14 14.46 -14.13 -6.72
CA LYS A 14 14.44 -12.76 -6.21
C LYS A 14 13.32 -11.96 -6.86
N PRO A 15 12.68 -11.02 -6.14
CA PRO A 15 11.68 -10.16 -6.76
C PRO A 15 12.33 -9.29 -7.83
N TYR A 16 11.58 -9.01 -8.90
CA TYR A 16 11.96 -7.99 -9.88
C TYR A 16 12.23 -6.63 -9.22
N ILE A 17 11.35 -6.23 -8.30
CA ILE A 17 11.50 -5.04 -7.47
C ILE A 17 10.93 -5.26 -6.07
N TYR A 18 11.62 -4.71 -5.07
CA TYR A 18 11.11 -4.57 -3.70
C TYR A 18 11.60 -3.24 -3.12
N ASP A 19 10.86 -2.15 -3.35
CA ASP A 19 11.24 -0.82 -2.87
C ASP A 19 10.82 -0.62 -1.41
N LEU A 20 11.68 -1.11 -0.50
CA LEU A 20 11.51 -0.89 0.94
C LEU A 20 11.52 0.61 1.29
N SER A 21 12.20 1.45 0.52
CA SER A 21 12.33 2.87 0.84
C SER A 21 11.02 3.64 0.65
N ALA A 22 10.22 3.24 -0.34
CA ALA A 22 8.91 3.83 -0.64
C ALA A 22 7.81 3.46 0.37
N ILE A 23 8.01 2.41 1.18
CA ILE A 23 7.00 1.89 2.11
C ILE A 23 7.38 2.00 3.59
N ARG A 24 8.45 2.73 3.90
CA ARG A 24 8.86 2.96 5.30
C ARG A 24 7.76 3.66 6.08
N VAL A 25 7.67 3.33 7.36
CA VAL A 25 6.70 3.93 8.28
C VAL A 25 7.41 4.75 9.34
N ASN A 26 6.72 5.76 9.85
CA ASN A 26 7.26 6.62 10.89
C ASN A 26 7.67 5.83 12.13
N GLN A 27 8.82 6.20 12.68
CA GLN A 27 9.29 5.69 13.95
C GLN A 27 8.57 6.49 15.06
N LEU A 28 7.71 5.82 15.84
CA LEU A 28 7.01 6.44 16.97
C LEU A 28 7.90 6.59 18.22
N VAL A 29 9.08 5.99 18.21
CA VAL A 29 10.02 6.06 19.32
C VAL A 29 10.88 7.30 19.15
N GLU A 30 11.05 8.04 20.24
CA GLU A 30 11.95 9.19 20.33
C GLU A 30 13.32 8.89 19.72
N LEU A 31 13.82 9.83 18.92
CA LEU A 31 15.07 9.67 18.17
C LEU A 31 16.24 9.35 19.09
N GLU A 32 16.35 10.06 20.21
CA GLU A 32 17.39 9.85 21.22
C GLU A 32 17.34 8.44 21.79
N HIS A 33 16.14 7.96 22.14
CA HIS A 33 15.95 6.60 22.62
C HIS A 33 16.41 5.60 21.56
N ARG A 34 16.03 5.79 20.29
CA ARG A 34 16.39 4.87 19.22
C ARG A 34 17.90 4.81 18.99
N LEU A 35 18.56 5.97 18.94
CA LEU A 35 20.02 6.05 18.78
C LEU A 35 20.76 5.44 19.97
N ARG A 36 20.24 5.61 21.19
CA ARG A 36 20.77 4.94 22.40
C ARG A 36 20.68 3.43 22.28
N CYS A 37 19.56 2.89 21.80
CA CYS A 37 19.37 1.44 21.62
C CYS A 37 20.40 0.81 20.67
N GLU A 38 20.89 1.55 19.67
CA GLU A 38 21.96 1.05 18.79
C GLU A 38 23.30 0.87 19.47
N ARG A 39 23.49 1.55 20.61
CA ARG A 39 24.76 1.53 21.35
C ARG A 39 24.79 0.44 22.42
N VAL A 40 23.66 -0.19 22.71
CA VAL A 40 23.52 -1.19 23.78
C VAL A 40 24.46 -2.38 23.49
N PRO A 41 25.23 -2.87 24.48
CA PRO A 41 26.18 -3.97 24.28
C PRO A 41 25.53 -5.23 23.69
N SER A 42 24.31 -5.57 24.10
CA SER A 42 23.57 -6.72 23.55
C SER A 42 23.18 -6.56 22.08
N VAL A 43 23.09 -5.32 21.57
CA VAL A 43 22.82 -5.03 20.16
C VAL A 43 24.12 -4.95 19.36
N LYS A 44 25.20 -4.43 19.95
CA LYS A 44 26.52 -4.35 19.31
C LYS A 44 27.21 -5.71 19.21
N ASN A 45 27.13 -6.51 20.27
CA ASN A 45 27.87 -7.76 20.44
C ASN A 45 26.93 -8.98 20.39
N GLY A 46 25.65 -8.77 20.08
CA GLY A 46 24.66 -9.84 19.99
C GLY A 46 24.82 -10.68 18.73
N LYS A 47 24.19 -11.86 18.75
CA LYS A 47 24.16 -12.79 17.61
C LYS A 47 23.47 -12.20 16.36
N PHE A 48 22.55 -11.25 16.56
CA PHE A 48 21.79 -10.62 15.48
C PHE A 48 22.36 -9.25 15.12
N GLY A 49 22.38 -8.94 13.83
CA GLY A 49 22.84 -7.64 13.34
C GLY A 49 21.96 -6.48 13.80
N LYS A 50 22.60 -5.32 14.05
CA LYS A 50 21.89 -4.09 14.43
C LYS A 50 20.97 -3.59 13.31
N THR A 51 19.72 -3.27 13.65
CA THR A 51 18.88 -2.47 12.75
C THR A 51 19.29 -1.00 12.87
N LYS A 52 20.09 -0.52 11.92
CA LYS A 52 20.45 0.90 11.83
C LYS A 52 19.20 1.77 11.68
N PHE A 53 19.18 2.88 12.40
CA PHE A 53 18.22 3.95 12.24
C PHE A 53 18.26 4.44 10.80
N ASN A 54 17.08 4.74 10.30
CA ASN A 54 16.91 5.32 8.99
C ASN A 54 16.01 6.54 9.16
N GLY A 55 16.53 7.71 8.77
CA GLY A 55 15.79 8.98 8.86
C GLY A 55 14.49 9.00 8.04
N LYS A 56 14.37 8.12 7.05
CA LYS A 56 13.15 7.93 6.25
C LYS A 56 12.13 6.99 6.91
N GLY A 57 12.39 6.50 8.12
CA GLY A 57 11.48 5.63 8.87
C GLY A 57 11.90 4.16 8.95
N LYS A 58 11.15 3.37 9.70
CA LYS A 58 11.41 1.93 9.91
C LYS A 58 10.83 1.06 8.79
N ASN A 59 11.37 -0.14 8.67
CA ASN A 59 10.73 -1.20 7.89
C ASN A 59 9.34 -1.49 8.52
N PRO A 60 8.24 -1.48 7.74
CA PRO A 60 6.91 -1.78 8.26
C PRO A 60 6.76 -3.21 8.80
N GLY A 61 7.66 -4.13 8.43
CA GLY A 61 7.54 -5.55 8.76
C GLY A 61 6.42 -6.22 7.97
N ASP A 62 5.99 -7.38 8.45
CA ASP A 62 4.92 -8.22 7.89
C ASP A 62 3.58 -8.08 8.63
N VAL A 63 3.57 -7.42 9.80
CA VAL A 63 2.35 -7.13 10.58
C VAL A 63 2.01 -5.64 10.52
N TRP A 64 0.94 -5.29 9.80
CA TRP A 64 0.58 -3.89 9.53
C TRP A 64 -0.57 -3.38 10.42
N GLY A 65 -0.24 -2.84 11.58
CA GLY A 65 -1.23 -2.22 12.49
C GLY A 65 -1.66 -0.79 12.10
N ASP A 66 -0.94 -0.15 11.18
CA ASP A 66 -1.15 1.23 10.74
C ASP A 66 -2.13 1.38 9.56
N ILE A 67 -2.58 0.26 8.99
CA ILE A 67 -3.60 0.19 7.95
C ILE A 67 -4.88 -0.29 8.61
N LYS A 68 -5.92 0.55 8.63
CA LYS A 68 -7.21 0.21 9.24
C LYS A 68 -8.18 -0.26 8.17
N GLN A 69 -9.03 -1.22 8.54
CA GLN A 69 -10.16 -1.63 7.70
C GLN A 69 -11.10 -0.45 7.45
N LEU A 70 -11.79 -0.48 6.32
CA LEU A 70 -12.79 0.53 6.01
C LEU A 70 -13.96 0.44 6.99
N THR A 71 -14.57 1.60 7.26
CA THR A 71 -15.81 1.73 8.02
C THR A 71 -16.78 2.58 7.23
N TYR A 72 -18.05 2.64 7.65
CA TYR A 72 -19.03 3.52 7.02
C TYR A 72 -18.68 5.02 7.09
N LYS A 73 -17.72 5.42 7.93
CA LYS A 73 -17.20 6.79 8.04
C LYS A 73 -15.95 7.04 7.20
N SER A 74 -15.39 6.00 6.58
CA SER A 74 -14.19 6.13 5.77
C SER A 74 -14.47 7.01 4.55
N LYS A 75 -13.72 8.10 4.38
CA LYS A 75 -13.91 9.05 3.28
C LYS A 75 -13.69 8.44 1.90
N GLU A 76 -12.82 7.44 1.82
CA GLU A 76 -12.52 6.69 0.59
C GLU A 76 -13.59 5.64 0.26
N LEU A 77 -14.57 5.39 1.14
CA LEU A 77 -15.58 4.37 0.92
C LEU A 77 -16.52 4.78 -0.22
N VAL A 78 -16.69 3.88 -1.19
CA VAL A 78 -17.54 4.12 -2.36
C VAL A 78 -19.02 3.93 -2.01
N SER A 79 -19.37 2.80 -1.38
CA SER A 79 -20.74 2.50 -1.00
C SER A 79 -20.81 1.48 0.13
N ARG A 80 -21.98 1.35 0.78
CA ARG A 80 -22.20 0.29 1.78
C ARG A 80 -22.10 -1.11 1.17
N LYS A 81 -22.54 -1.31 -0.08
CA LYS A 81 -22.37 -2.58 -0.81
C LYS A 81 -20.89 -2.88 -0.97
N ALA A 82 -20.09 -1.90 -1.41
CA ALA A 82 -18.64 -2.07 -1.56
C ALA A 82 -17.93 -2.38 -0.23
N LEU A 83 -18.33 -1.72 0.87
CA LEU A 83 -17.80 -1.98 2.22
C LEU A 83 -17.97 -3.44 2.64
N ASN A 84 -19.17 -3.97 2.46
CA ASN A 84 -19.55 -5.29 2.98
C ASN A 84 -19.07 -6.43 2.09
N THR A 85 -18.61 -6.14 0.87
CA THR A 85 -18.24 -7.18 -0.09
C THR A 85 -16.74 -7.19 -0.37
N ILE A 86 -16.14 -6.04 -0.74
CA ILE A 86 -14.86 -6.10 -1.48
C ILE A 86 -13.84 -5.00 -1.16
N GLN A 87 -14.28 -3.76 -0.87
CA GLN A 87 -13.39 -2.60 -1.00
C GLN A 87 -12.28 -2.65 0.05
N LYS A 88 -11.03 -2.67 -0.42
CA LYS A 88 -9.84 -2.58 0.43
C LYS A 88 -9.43 -1.11 0.62
N PRO A 89 -8.78 -0.76 1.75
CA PRO A 89 -8.23 0.57 1.97
C PRO A 89 -7.20 0.94 0.90
N GLU A 90 -7.23 2.17 0.41
CA GLU A 90 -6.26 2.68 -0.58
C GLU A 90 -4.83 2.56 -0.06
N LYS A 91 -4.61 2.87 1.22
CA LYS A 91 -3.28 2.75 1.87
C LYS A 91 -2.70 1.33 1.80
N LEU A 92 -3.56 0.31 1.83
CA LEU A 92 -3.13 -1.07 1.68
C LEU A 92 -2.56 -1.31 0.28
N ILE A 93 -3.36 -0.96 -0.73
CA ILE A 93 -3.00 -1.17 -2.12
C ILE A 93 -1.81 -0.30 -2.52
N GLU A 94 -1.74 0.94 -2.03
CA GLU A 94 -0.61 1.84 -2.23
C GLU A 94 0.70 1.24 -1.72
N ARG A 95 0.70 0.63 -0.52
CA ARG A 95 1.88 -0.05 0.02
C ARG A 95 2.32 -1.21 -0.87
N LEU A 96 1.37 -2.03 -1.34
CA LEU A 96 1.67 -3.17 -2.21
C LEU A 96 2.25 -2.71 -3.56
N VAL A 97 1.60 -1.74 -4.21
CA VAL A 97 2.05 -1.21 -5.51
C VAL A 97 3.41 -0.53 -5.39
N LYS A 98 3.65 0.31 -4.37
CA LYS A 98 4.95 0.95 -4.16
C LYS A 98 6.07 -0.05 -3.86
N ALA A 99 5.78 -1.10 -3.10
CA ALA A 99 6.79 -2.11 -2.78
C ALA A 99 7.18 -2.90 -4.04
N SER A 100 6.20 -3.29 -4.87
CA SER A 100 6.37 -4.35 -5.86
C SER A 100 6.22 -3.90 -7.32
N SER A 101 6.29 -2.60 -7.60
CA SER A 101 6.30 -2.06 -8.97
C SER A 101 7.11 -0.75 -9.07
N ALA A 102 7.71 -0.50 -10.23
CA ALA A 102 8.27 0.78 -10.63
C ALA A 102 7.20 1.67 -11.31
N GLU A 103 7.50 2.96 -11.45
CA GLU A 103 6.70 3.85 -12.29
C GLU A 103 6.71 3.38 -13.75
N GLY A 104 5.55 3.44 -14.42
CA GLY A 104 5.37 2.91 -15.77
C GLY A 104 5.12 1.39 -15.83
N ASP A 105 5.28 0.64 -14.73
CA ASP A 105 4.96 -0.79 -14.73
C ASP A 105 3.45 -1.04 -14.92
N LEU A 106 3.12 -2.24 -15.40
CA LEU A 106 1.76 -2.73 -15.53
C LEU A 106 1.35 -3.59 -14.32
N VAL A 107 0.26 -3.21 -13.67
CA VAL A 107 -0.33 -3.95 -12.54
C VAL A 107 -1.63 -4.64 -12.95
N LEU A 108 -1.76 -5.94 -12.69
CA LEU A 108 -2.98 -6.71 -12.94
C LEU A 108 -3.77 -6.90 -11.64
N ASP A 109 -5.05 -6.58 -11.66
CA ASP A 109 -6.02 -6.90 -10.62
C ASP A 109 -7.23 -7.61 -11.22
N PRO A 110 -7.30 -8.96 -11.15
CA PRO A 110 -8.37 -9.73 -11.79
C PRO A 110 -9.70 -9.71 -11.02
N PHE A 111 -9.74 -9.07 -9.84
CA PHE A 111 -10.93 -8.97 -9.00
C PHE A 111 -11.05 -7.55 -8.45
N THR A 112 -11.04 -6.58 -9.37
CA THR A 112 -10.76 -5.19 -9.01
C THR A 112 -11.89 -4.50 -8.28
N GLY A 113 -13.10 -5.03 -8.39
CA GLY A 113 -14.22 -4.52 -7.66
C GLY A 113 -14.52 -3.06 -8.01
N VAL A 114 -14.66 -2.21 -6.99
CA VAL A 114 -14.87 -0.76 -7.18
C VAL A 114 -13.60 0.00 -7.61
N GLY A 115 -12.55 -0.70 -8.03
CA GLY A 115 -11.39 -0.11 -8.71
C GLY A 115 -10.34 0.52 -7.79
N THR A 116 -10.18 0.06 -6.54
CA THR A 116 -9.15 0.61 -5.63
C THR A 116 -7.74 0.45 -6.21
N CYS A 117 -7.40 -0.71 -6.78
CA CYS A 117 -6.09 -0.91 -7.40
C CYS A 117 -5.86 -0.02 -8.64
N PRO A 118 -6.76 0.03 -9.64
CA PRO A 118 -6.71 0.99 -10.75
C PRO A 118 -6.48 2.44 -10.31
N VAL A 119 -7.27 2.91 -9.34
CA VAL A 119 -7.15 4.29 -8.82
C VAL A 119 -5.76 4.55 -8.22
N ILE A 120 -5.23 3.60 -7.45
CA ILE A 120 -3.90 3.72 -6.86
C ILE A 120 -2.80 3.65 -7.92
N CYS A 121 -2.89 2.72 -8.88
CA CYS A 121 -1.95 2.62 -9.98
C CYS A 121 -1.88 3.94 -10.73
N LYS A 122 -3.04 4.53 -11.06
CA LYS A 122 -3.11 5.83 -11.72
C LYS A 122 -2.48 6.97 -10.92
N LYS A 123 -2.77 7.06 -9.62
CA LYS A 123 -2.15 8.07 -8.72
C LYS A 123 -0.63 7.92 -8.64
N LEU A 124 -0.11 6.70 -8.82
CA LEU A 124 1.31 6.37 -8.75
C LEU A 124 1.96 6.27 -10.13
N ASN A 125 1.31 6.71 -11.22
CA ASN A 125 1.86 6.61 -12.58
C ASN A 125 2.22 5.16 -12.99
N ARG A 126 1.40 4.19 -12.62
CA ARG A 126 1.48 2.80 -13.12
C ARG A 126 0.34 2.56 -14.11
N HIS A 127 0.60 1.76 -15.13
CA HIS A 127 -0.45 1.20 -15.97
C HIS A 127 -1.18 0.09 -15.20
N PHE A 128 -2.42 -0.20 -15.58
CA PHE A 128 -3.18 -1.26 -14.93
C PHE A 128 -4.11 -2.00 -15.91
N ILE A 129 -4.41 -3.25 -15.58
CA ILE A 129 -5.54 -4.00 -16.11
C ILE A 129 -6.39 -4.41 -14.91
N GLY A 130 -7.64 -3.94 -14.87
CA GLY A 130 -8.62 -4.34 -13.88
C GLY A 130 -9.70 -5.20 -14.53
N ILE A 131 -10.05 -6.33 -13.90
CA ILE A 131 -11.15 -7.19 -14.33
C ILE A 131 -12.16 -7.27 -13.18
N GLU A 132 -13.45 -7.10 -13.50
CA GLU A 132 -14.55 -7.25 -12.56
C GLU A 132 -15.78 -7.75 -13.30
N ARG A 133 -16.55 -8.63 -12.65
CA ARG A 133 -17.74 -9.27 -13.23
C ARG A 133 -19.01 -8.48 -12.93
N ASP A 134 -19.11 -7.84 -11.76
CA ASP A 134 -20.28 -7.02 -11.41
C ASP A 134 -20.21 -5.68 -12.16
N GLU A 135 -21.11 -5.49 -13.13
CA GLU A 135 -21.20 -4.28 -13.95
C GLU A 135 -21.36 -3.01 -13.11
N GLN A 136 -22.03 -3.07 -11.95
CA GLN A 136 -22.17 -1.92 -11.07
C GLN A 136 -20.81 -1.54 -10.45
N PHE A 137 -19.99 -2.52 -10.09
CA PHE A 137 -18.65 -2.25 -9.58
C PHE A 137 -17.72 -1.70 -10.66
N VAL A 138 -17.85 -2.18 -11.90
CA VAL A 138 -17.16 -1.63 -13.07
C VAL A 138 -17.55 -0.16 -13.27
N GLU A 139 -18.84 0.17 -13.20
CA GLU A 139 -19.33 1.54 -13.34
C GLU A 139 -18.76 2.46 -12.25
N GLU A 140 -18.77 2.03 -10.99
CA GLU A 140 -18.19 2.78 -9.88
C GLU A 140 -16.67 2.95 -10.01
N ALA A 141 -15.96 1.92 -10.45
CA ALA A 141 -14.52 2.01 -10.74
C ALA A 141 -14.24 3.07 -11.82
N ASN A 142 -14.98 3.04 -12.93
CA ASN A 142 -14.84 3.99 -14.03
C ASN A 142 -15.15 5.43 -13.60
N LYS A 143 -16.22 5.65 -12.83
CA LYS A 143 -16.53 6.97 -12.26
C LYS A 143 -15.37 7.54 -11.44
N ARG A 144 -14.74 6.70 -10.60
CA ARG A 144 -13.58 7.13 -9.80
C ARG A 144 -12.37 7.49 -10.67
N LEU A 145 -12.10 6.71 -11.71
CA LEU A 145 -11.00 6.97 -12.64
C LEU A 145 -11.21 8.27 -13.43
N ILE A 146 -12.42 8.48 -13.97
CA ILE A 146 -12.78 9.71 -14.70
C ILE A 146 -12.67 10.93 -13.78
N LYS A 147 -13.18 10.82 -12.55
CA LYS A 147 -13.04 11.90 -11.57
C LYS A 147 -11.58 12.24 -11.30
N LEU A 148 -10.74 11.22 -11.13
CA LEU A 148 -9.30 11.41 -10.91
C LEU A 148 -8.62 12.09 -12.11
N ASP A 149 -8.98 11.73 -13.35
CA ASP A 149 -8.47 12.41 -14.55
C ASP A 149 -8.81 13.88 -14.58
N ASN A 150 -10.06 14.23 -14.25
CA ASN A 150 -10.49 15.62 -14.19
C ASN A 150 -9.72 16.39 -13.11
N ASP A 151 -9.56 15.80 -11.93
CA ASP A 151 -8.82 16.41 -10.81
C ASP A 151 -7.33 16.62 -11.16
N LEU A 152 -6.71 15.69 -11.92
CA LEU A 152 -5.32 15.82 -12.36
C LEU A 152 -5.16 16.86 -13.47
N SER A 153 -6.10 16.90 -14.41
CA SER A 153 -6.10 17.87 -15.51
C SER A 153 -6.26 19.31 -15.00
N GLN A 154 -7.11 19.52 -13.99
CA GLN A 154 -7.31 20.83 -13.35
C GLN A 154 -6.07 21.35 -12.59
N ARG A 155 -5.15 20.46 -12.17
CA ARG A 155 -3.92 20.86 -11.47
C ARG A 155 -2.80 21.29 -12.41
N LEU A 156 -2.93 20.96 -13.70
CA LEU A 156 -1.96 21.30 -14.74
C LEU A 156 -2.31 22.62 -15.46
N LEU A 157 -3.50 23.16 -15.21
CA LEU A 157 -3.96 24.49 -15.64
C LEU A 157 -3.75 25.52 -14.53
#